data_AF-A0A6J4D163-F1
#
_entry.id   AF-A0A6J4D163-F1
#
_cell.length_a   1.000
_cell.length_b   1.000
_cell.length_c   1.000
_cell.angle_alpha   90.00
_cell.angle_beta   90.00
_cell.angle_gamma   90.00
#
_symmetry.space_group_name_H-M   'P 1'
#
loop_
_entity.id
_entity.type
_entity.pdbx_description
1 polymer ?
#
loop_
_entity_poly.entity_id
_entity_poly.type
_entity_poly.pdbx_seq_one_letter_code
_entity_poly.pdbx_strand_id
1 'polypeptide(L)'
;LRTVGELIQNQIRVGMSRMERVVRERMTTQDVEAITPQTLINIRPVVAAIKEFFGTSQLSQFMDQNNPLSGLTHKRRLSALGPGGLSRERAGLEVRDVHPSHYG
;
A
#
# COMPACT_ATOMS: atom_id res chain seq x y z
N LEU A 1 13.08 8.04 -0.15
CA LEU A 1 11.69 8.44 -0.41
C LEU A 1 10.93 7.22 -0.91
N ARG A 2 9.75 6.91 -0.36
CA ARG A 2 8.87 5.87 -0.90
C ARG A 2 7.84 6.54 -1.81
N THR A 3 7.86 6.19 -3.09
CA THR A 3 6.91 6.76 -4.06
C THR A 3 5.57 6.05 -4.00
N VAL A 4 4.54 6.65 -4.60
CA VAL A 4 3.20 6.05 -4.68
C VAL A 4 3.24 4.67 -5.34
N GLY A 5 4.06 4.50 -6.38
CA GLY A 5 4.23 3.22 -7.07
C GLY A 5 4.77 2.11 -6.16
N GLU A 6 5.80 2.42 -5.37
CA GLU A 6 6.38 1.47 -4.42
C GLU A 6 5.38 1.08 -3.31
N LEU A 7 4.62 2.04 -2.79
CA LEU A 7 3.60 1.79 -1.77
C LEU A 7 2.50 0.85 -2.29
N ILE A 8 2.01 1.09 -3.50
CA ILE A 8 0.99 0.24 -4.13
C ILE A 8 1.56 -1.15 -4.44
N GLN A 9 2.79 -1.23 -4.95
CA GLN A 9 3.45 -2.49 -5.27
C GLN A 9 3.56 -3.39 -4.04
N ASN A 10 3.87 -2.83 -2.87
CA ASN A 10 3.92 -3.57 -1.62
C ASN A 10 2.55 -4.15 -1.24
N GLN A 11 1.46 -3.40 -1.41
CA GLN A 11 0.11 -3.89 -1.12
C GLN A 11 -0.34 -4.98 -2.12
N ILE A 12 -0.02 -4.81 -3.40
CA ILE A 12 -0.26 -5.84 -4.42
C ILE A 12 0.52 -7.10 -4.07
N ARG A 13 1.79 -6.99 -3.65
CA ARG A 13 2.59 -8.15 -3.22
C ARG A 13 1.93 -8.91 -2.07
N VAL A 14 1.39 -8.21 -1.08
CA VAL A 14 0.62 -8.82 0.03
C VAL A 14 -0.63 -9.54 -0.51
N GLY A 15 -1.38 -8.91 -1.41
CA GLY A 15 -2.54 -9.51 -2.06
C GLY A 15 -2.20 -10.78 -2.86
N MET A 16 -1.08 -10.74 -3.60
CA MET A 16 -0.57 -11.88 -4.37
C MET A 16 -0.14 -13.03 -3.46
N SER A 17 0.55 -12.76 -2.35
CA SER A 17 0.92 -13.79 -1.37
C SER A 17 -0.30 -14.47 -0.74
N ARG A 18 -1.36 -13.71 -0.43
CA ARG A 18 -2.64 -14.27 0.04
C ARG A 18 -3.29 -15.16 -1.03
N MET A 19 -3.28 -14.74 -2.29
CA MET A 19 -3.80 -15.53 -3.40
C MET A 19 -2.98 -16.81 -3.65
N GLU A 20 -1.66 -16.73 -3.60
CA GLU A 20 -0.76 -17.89 -3.72
C GLU A 20 -1.09 -18.96 -2.68
N ARG A 21 -1.32 -18.55 -1.43
CA ARG A 21 -1.73 -19.46 -0.36
C ARG A 21 -3.03 -20.18 -0.69
N VAL A 22 -4.05 -19.44 -1.16
CA VAL A 22 -5.36 -20.02 -1.55
C VAL A 22 -5.21 -21.00 -2.71
N VAL A 23 -4.37 -20.65 -3.70
CA VAL A 23 -4.07 -21.54 -4.83
C VAL A 23 -3.44 -22.84 -4.33
N ARG A 24 -2.43 -22.75 -3.46
CA ARG A 24 -1.74 -23.92 -2.90
C ARG A 24 -2.70 -24.81 -2.09
N GLU A 25 -3.55 -24.23 -1.27
CA GLU A 25 -4.58 -24.95 -0.50
C GLU A 25 -5.58 -25.69 -1.41
N ARG A 26 -6.01 -25.06 -2.51
CA ARG A 26 -6.90 -25.69 -3.51
C ARG A 26 -6.22 -26.83 -4.27
N MET A 27 -4.95 -26.67 -4.64
CA MET A 27 -4.18 -27.72 -5.32
C MET A 27 -4.01 -28.97 -4.45
N THR A 28 -3.99 -28.84 -3.11
CA THR A 28 -3.90 -29.99 -2.20
C THR A 28 -5.23 -30.67 -1.90
N THR A 29 -6.36 -30.03 -2.19
CA THR A 29 -7.69 -30.51 -1.78
C THR A 29 -8.60 -30.89 -2.94
N GLN A 30 -8.35 -30.40 -4.15
CA GLN A 30 -9.13 -30.71 -5.35
C GLN A 30 -8.61 -31.94 -6.08
N ASP A 31 -9.52 -32.65 -6.74
CA ASP A 31 -9.20 -33.79 -7.59
C ASP A 31 -8.41 -33.35 -8.83
N VAL A 32 -7.34 -34.07 -9.15
CA VAL A 32 -6.35 -33.71 -10.18
C VAL A 32 -7.00 -33.59 -11.56
N GLU A 33 -7.99 -34.43 -11.86
CA GLU A 33 -8.69 -34.43 -13.15
C GLU A 33 -9.62 -33.21 -13.34
N ALA A 34 -10.04 -32.56 -12.25
CA ALA A 34 -10.92 -31.40 -12.28
C ALA A 34 -10.16 -30.05 -12.17
N ILE A 35 -8.83 -30.08 -11.98
CA ILE A 35 -8.04 -28.86 -11.82
C ILE A 35 -7.87 -28.14 -13.15
N THR A 36 -8.30 -26.88 -13.19
CA THR A 36 -7.97 -25.94 -14.26
C THR A 36 -7.40 -24.66 -13.67
N PRO A 37 -6.57 -23.89 -14.40
CA PRO A 37 -6.03 -22.62 -13.86
C PRO A 37 -7.11 -21.65 -13.37
N GLN A 38 -8.28 -21.66 -14.01
CA GLN A 38 -9.39 -20.80 -13.66
C GLN A 38 -10.07 -21.20 -12.34
N THR A 39 -10.11 -22.49 -11.99
CA THR A 39 -10.68 -22.94 -10.70
C THR A 39 -9.75 -22.68 -9.52
N LEU A 40 -8.44 -22.58 -9.77
CA LEU A 40 -7.44 -22.27 -8.75
C LEU A 40 -7.38 -20.78 -8.42
N ILE A 41 -7.47 -19.90 -9.41
CA ILE A 41 -7.27 -18.46 -9.24
C ILE A 41 -8.49 -17.81 -8.57
N ASN A 42 -8.24 -17.11 -7.46
CA ASN A 42 -9.23 -16.25 -6.81
C ASN A 42 -8.68 -14.84 -6.67
N ILE A 43 -9.24 -13.89 -7.41
CA ILE A 43 -8.77 -12.49 -7.44
C ILE A 43 -9.18 -11.67 -6.20
N ARG A 44 -10.11 -12.16 -5.38
CA ARG A 44 -10.66 -11.41 -4.24
C ARG A 44 -9.60 -10.88 -3.27
N PRO A 45 -8.54 -11.62 -2.89
CA PRO A 45 -7.50 -11.13 -1.99
C PRO A 45 -6.71 -9.94 -2.56
N VAL A 46 -6.43 -9.95 -3.87
CA VAL A 46 -5.72 -8.85 -4.54
C VAL A 46 -6.60 -7.61 -4.59
N VAL A 47 -7.87 -7.76 -5.01
CA VAL A 47 -8.83 -6.65 -5.06
C VAL A 47 -9.04 -6.06 -3.66
N ALA A 48 -9.14 -6.90 -2.62
CA ALA A 48 -9.28 -6.45 -1.25
C ALA A 48 -8.07 -5.62 -0.80
N ALA A 49 -6.84 -6.07 -1.07
CA ALA A 49 -5.62 -5.33 -0.72
C ALA A 49 -5.57 -3.94 -1.39
N ILE A 50 -5.97 -3.85 -2.66
CA ILE A 50 -6.02 -2.57 -3.38
C ILE A 50 -7.11 -1.67 -2.78
N LYS A 51 -8.31 -2.20 -2.52
CA LYS A 51 -9.41 -1.44 -1.92
C LYS A 51 -9.07 -0.94 -0.52
N GLU A 52 -8.43 -1.75 0.30
CA GLU A 52 -7.97 -1.39 1.65
C GLU A 52 -6.96 -0.24 1.57
N PHE A 53 -5.97 -0.33 0.67
CA PHE A 53 -5.00 0.74 0.48
C PHE A 53 -5.64 2.09 0.12
N PHE A 54 -6.53 2.13 -0.87
CA PHE A 54 -7.15 3.40 -1.27
C PHE A 54 -8.29 3.87 -0.36
N GLY A 55 -8.96 2.94 0.32
CA GLY A 55 -10.13 3.23 1.14
C GLY A 55 -9.81 3.66 2.57
N THR A 56 -8.78 3.09 3.20
CA THR A 56 -8.53 3.30 4.64
C THR A 56 -7.08 3.62 4.99
N SER A 57 -6.15 3.59 4.04
CA SER A 57 -4.75 3.94 4.32
C SER A 57 -4.61 5.39 4.78
N GLN A 58 -3.81 5.62 5.81
CA GLN A 58 -3.43 6.95 6.29
C GLN A 58 -2.73 7.80 5.20
N LEU A 59 -2.17 7.16 4.18
CA LEU A 59 -1.50 7.81 3.05
C LEU A 59 -2.47 8.13 1.89
N SER A 60 -3.68 7.56 1.90
CA SER A 60 -4.74 7.88 0.94
C SER A 60 -5.64 8.97 1.53
N GLN A 61 -5.24 10.22 1.37
CA GLN A 61 -5.91 11.37 1.98
C GLN A 61 -6.92 12.00 1.03
N PHE A 62 -7.99 12.57 1.60
CA PHE A 62 -8.89 13.44 0.83
C PHE A 62 -8.12 14.65 0.33
N MET A 63 -8.16 14.84 -0.99
CA MET A 63 -7.41 15.87 -1.68
C MET A 63 -7.87 17.27 -1.23
N ASP A 64 -6.92 18.17 -0.96
CA ASP A 64 -7.20 19.59 -0.76
C ASP A 64 -7.38 20.24 -2.14
N GLN A 65 -8.56 20.80 -2.38
CA GLN A 65 -8.97 21.33 -3.69
C GLN A 65 -9.42 22.78 -3.61
N ASN A 66 -9.08 23.51 -2.55
CA ASN A 66 -9.50 24.91 -2.39
C ASN A 66 -8.97 25.80 -3.52
N ASN A 67 -7.78 25.49 -4.05
CA ASN A 67 -7.18 26.15 -5.21
C ASN A 67 -6.10 25.25 -5.85
N PRO A 68 -5.61 25.56 -7.07
CA PRO A 68 -4.61 24.75 -7.74
C PRO A 68 -3.29 24.60 -6.97
N LEU A 69 -2.88 25.62 -6.21
CA LEU A 69 -1.65 25.58 -5.42
C LEU A 69 -1.78 24.65 -4.21
N SER A 70 -2.91 24.68 -3.50
CA SER A 70 -3.26 23.70 -2.45
C SER A 70 -3.20 22.28 -3.01
N GLY A 71 -3.77 22.07 -4.19
CA GLY A 71 -3.74 20.78 -4.87
C GLY A 71 -2.32 20.31 -5.21
N LEU A 72 -1.49 21.20 -5.74
CA LEU A 72 -0.10 20.87 -6.08
C LEU A 72 0.73 20.57 -4.82
N THR A 73 0.57 21.39 -3.78
CA THR A 73 1.29 21.27 -2.51
C THR A 73 0.95 19.96 -1.80
N HIS A 74 -0.33 19.55 -1.79
CA HIS A 74 -0.75 18.28 -1.21
C HIS A 74 -0.13 17.09 -1.96
N LYS A 75 -0.17 17.06 -3.30
CA LYS A 75 0.43 15.96 -4.09
C LYS A 75 1.95 15.82 -3.89
N ARG A 76 2.65 16.92 -3.58
CA ARG A 76 4.10 16.95 -3.37
C ARG A 76 4.52 16.83 -1.90
N ARG A 77 3.56 16.72 -0.97
CA ARG A 77 3.83 16.62 0.46
C ARG A 77 4.50 15.29 0.79
N LEU A 78 5.59 15.36 1.54
CA LEU A 78 6.27 14.19 2.10
C LEU A 78 5.77 13.92 3.51
N SER A 79 5.60 12.63 3.86
CA SER A 79 5.19 12.20 5.19
C SER A 79 6.15 11.13 5.71
N ALA A 80 6.62 11.31 6.94
CA ALA A 80 7.33 10.28 7.70
C ALA A 80 6.37 9.34 8.46
N LEU A 81 5.07 9.69 8.50
CA LEU A 81 4.03 8.94 9.18
C LEU A 81 3.40 7.90 8.24
N GLY A 82 2.95 6.78 8.82
CA GLY A 82 2.19 5.75 8.13
C GLY A 82 2.76 4.34 8.36
N PRO A 83 2.18 3.30 7.72
CA PRO A 83 2.65 1.93 7.82
C PRO A 83 4.12 1.80 7.42
N GLY A 84 4.95 1.26 8.32
CA GLY A 84 6.40 1.12 8.11
C GLY A 84 7.17 2.45 8.19
N GLY A 85 6.56 3.50 8.74
CA GLY A 85 7.18 4.76 9.13
C GLY A 85 7.08 5.00 10.65
N LEU A 86 7.12 6.26 11.07
CA LEU A 86 7.03 6.64 12.47
C LEU A 86 5.56 6.83 12.90
N SER A 87 5.26 6.55 14.16
CA SER A 87 4.03 7.06 14.78
C SER A 87 4.27 8.47 15.33
N ARG A 88 3.21 9.28 15.45
CA ARG A 88 3.33 10.65 15.98
C ARG A 88 3.93 10.67 17.39
N GLU A 89 3.57 9.69 18.21
CA GLU A 89 4.03 9.53 19.59
C GLU A 89 5.51 9.13 19.68
N ARG A 90 6.03 8.37 18.70
CA ARG A 90 7.42 7.90 18.68
C ARG A 90 8.36 8.79 17.86
N ALA A 91 7.84 9.79 17.15
CA ALA A 91 8.64 10.73 16.40
C ALA A 91 9.32 11.74 17.34
N GLY A 92 10.58 11.48 17.69
CA GLY A 92 11.43 12.35 18.50
C GLY A 92 11.83 13.67 17.81
N LEU A 93 12.63 14.49 18.49
CA LEU A 93 13.06 15.79 17.99
C LEU A 93 13.97 15.67 16.75
N GLU A 94 14.92 14.72 16.79
CA GLU A 94 15.95 14.52 15.76
C GLU A 94 15.39 14.27 14.35
N VAL A 95 14.22 13.64 14.25
CA VAL A 95 13.55 13.33 12.98
C VAL A 95 12.60 14.44 12.51
N ARG A 96 12.34 15.44 13.37
CA ARG A 96 11.49 16.61 13.06
C ARG A 96 12.32 17.82 12.67
N ASP A 97 13.55 17.91 13.16
CA ASP A 97 14.46 19.00 12.84
C ASP A 97 14.91 18.97 11.38
N VAL A 98 15.31 20.14 10.89
CA VAL A 98 15.83 20.30 9.52
C VAL A 98 17.28 19.84 9.49
N HIS A 99 17.56 18.82 8.68
CA HIS A 99 18.92 18.35 8.45
C HIS A 99 19.59 19.13 7.32
N PRO A 100 20.91 19.41 7.35
CA PRO A 100 21.62 20.10 6.27
C PRO A 100 21.47 19.43 4.89
N SER A 101 21.27 18.11 4.84
CA SER A 101 21.01 17.39 3.58
C SER A 101 19.63 17.67 2.97
N HIS A 102 18.75 18.40 3.66
CA HIS A 102 17.50 18.90 3.08
C HIS A 102 17.75 20.11 2.16
N TYR A 103 18.97 20.64 2.15
CA TYR A 103 19.41 21.60 1.15
C TYR A 103 19.37 20.94 -0.23
N GLY A 104 18.48 21.45 -1.09
CA GLY A 104 18.16 20.91 -2.41
C GLY A 104 19.21 21.21 -3.46
#